data_AF-A0A1I1N2U9-F1
#
_entry.id   AF-A0A1I1N2U9-F1
#
_cell.length_a   1.000
_cell.length_b   1.000
_cell.length_c   1.000
_cell.angle_alpha   90.00
_cell.angle_beta   90.00
_cell.angle_gamma   90.00
#
_symmetry.space_group_name_H-M   'P 1'
#
loop_
_entity.id
_entity.type
_entity.pdbx_description
1 polymer ?
#
loop_
_entity_poly.entity_id
_entity_poly.type
_entity_poly.pdbx_seq_one_letter_code
_entity_poly.pdbx_strand_id
1 'polypeptide(L)'
;MITTLEEAYKRIAELEDENAKLKAELEEYRGRKFAGRQKHDAIWMESYNDFVIKFESGMTIMEIVAEGRISRRTAYRYKAYYNELCKLKK
;
A
#
# COMPACT_ATOMS: atom_id res chain seq x y z
N MET A 1 -18.20 -35.55 5.08
CA MET A 1 -16.89 -36.21 4.95
C MET A 1 -16.94 -36.95 3.63
N ILE A 2 -15.95 -36.80 2.75
CA ILE A 2 -15.91 -37.57 1.50
C ILE A 2 -15.55 -39.00 1.91
N THR A 3 -16.41 -39.96 1.59
CA THR A 3 -16.28 -41.34 2.11
C THR A 3 -15.84 -42.32 1.04
N THR A 4 -16.07 -41.99 -0.23
CA THR A 4 -15.70 -42.84 -1.36
C THR A 4 -14.78 -42.13 -2.34
N LEU A 5 -14.00 -42.91 -3.09
CA LEU A 5 -13.09 -42.41 -4.11
C LEU A 5 -13.85 -41.65 -5.23
N GLU A 6 -15.05 -42.11 -5.57
CA GLU A 6 -15.88 -41.49 -6.61
C GLU A 6 -16.44 -40.12 -6.19
N GLU A 7 -16.84 -39.97 -4.91
CA GLU A 7 -17.17 -38.68 -4.32
C GLU A 7 -15.97 -37.73 -4.30
N ALA A 8 -14.77 -38.25 -4.04
CA ALA A 8 -13.54 -37.45 -4.08
C ALA A 8 -13.26 -36.90 -5.47
N TYR A 9 -13.40 -37.73 -6.51
CA TYR A 9 -13.21 -37.30 -7.91
C TYR A 9 -14.26 -36.26 -8.35
N LYS A 10 -15.53 -36.45 -7.97
CA LYS A 10 -16.59 -35.46 -8.25
C LYS A 10 -16.28 -34.13 -7.57
N ARG A 11 -15.84 -34.15 -6.32
CA ARG A 11 -15.50 -32.92 -5.59
C ARG A 11 -14.26 -32.22 -6.16
N ILE A 12 -13.27 -32.97 -6.63
CA ILE A 12 -12.09 -32.40 -7.31
C ILE A 12 -12.53 -31.69 -8.60
N ALA A 13 -13.36 -32.33 -9.42
CA ALA A 13 -13.85 -31.74 -10.67
C ALA A 13 -14.65 -30.44 -10.43
N GLU A 14 -15.52 -30.42 -9.40
CA GLU A 14 -16.24 -29.21 -8.99
C GLU A 14 -15.28 -28.09 -8.56
N LEU A 15 -14.28 -28.42 -7.74
CA LEU A 15 -13.29 -27.45 -7.26
C LEU A 15 -12.39 -26.93 -8.37
N GLU A 16 -12.11 -27.71 -9.40
CA GLU A 16 -11.36 -27.29 -10.58
C GLU A 16 -12.15 -26.28 -11.42
N ASP A 17 -13.45 -26.52 -11.63
CA ASP A 17 -14.33 -25.59 -12.34
C ASP A 17 -14.55 -24.28 -11.54
N GLU A 18 -14.74 -24.38 -10.22
CA GLU A 18 -14.78 -23.21 -9.33
C GLU A 18 -13.48 -22.41 -9.37
N ASN A 19 -12.32 -23.09 -9.29
CA ASN A 19 -11.03 -22.41 -9.40
C ASN A 19 -10.81 -21.74 -10.75
N ALA A 20 -11.25 -22.36 -11.84
CA ALA A 20 -11.15 -21.78 -13.18
C ALA A 20 -11.97 -20.50 -13.29
N LYS A 21 -13.21 -20.50 -12.76
CA LYS A 21 -14.08 -19.32 -12.72
C LYS A 21 -13.51 -18.20 -11.85
N LEU A 22 -13.02 -18.53 -10.65
CA LEU A 22 -12.42 -17.54 -9.74
C LEU A 22 -11.15 -16.90 -10.34
N LYS A 23 -10.33 -17.68 -11.05
CA LYS A 23 -9.15 -17.14 -11.75
C LYS A 23 -9.54 -16.18 -12.87
N ALA A 24 -10.58 -16.49 -13.64
CA ALA A 24 -11.08 -15.61 -14.69
C ALA A 24 -11.61 -14.28 -14.10
N GLU A 25 -12.35 -14.34 -13.00
CA GLU A 25 -12.86 -13.16 -12.30
C GLU A 25 -11.72 -12.29 -11.73
N LEU A 26 -10.69 -12.90 -11.16
CA LEU A 26 -9.50 -12.19 -10.69
C LEU A 26 -8.74 -11.49 -11.82
N GLU A 27 -8.64 -12.12 -12.99
CA GLU A 27 -7.99 -11.52 -14.15
C GLU A 27 -8.81 -10.34 -14.69
N GLU A 28 -10.14 -10.44 -14.66
CA GLU A 28 -11.04 -9.33 -14.95
C GLU A 28 -10.84 -8.15 -13.97
N TYR A 29 -10.72 -8.43 -12.66
CA TYR A 29 -10.44 -7.41 -11.66
C TYR A 29 -9.05 -6.78 -11.78
N ARG A 30 -8.04 -7.53 -12.21
CA ARG A 30 -6.69 -7.00 -12.49
C ARG A 30 -6.67 -6.02 -13.66
N GLY A 31 -7.49 -6.27 -14.68
CA GLY A 31 -7.60 -5.39 -15.85
C GLY A 31 -8.38 -4.10 -15.58
N ARG A 32 -9.20 -4.05 -14.52
CA ARG A 32 -9.92 -2.84 -14.13
C ARG A 32 -8.94 -1.85 -13.48
N LYS A 33 -8.65 -0.74 -14.16
CA LYS A 33 -8.19 0.47 -13.46
C LYS A 33 -9.24 0.80 -12.40
N PHE A 34 -8.88 0.76 -11.12
CA PHE A 34 -9.76 1.24 -10.05
C PHE A 34 -10.13 2.69 -10.38
N ALA A 35 -11.32 2.90 -10.93
CA ALA A 35 -11.88 4.20 -11.22
C ALA A 35 -12.30 4.82 -9.87
N GLY A 36 -11.32 5.30 -9.14
CA GLY A 36 -11.46 5.88 -7.82
C GLY A 36 -10.25 6.74 -7.49
N ARG A 37 -10.35 7.56 -6.44
CA ARG A 37 -9.20 8.28 -5.91
C ARG A 37 -8.12 7.26 -5.58
N GLN A 38 -6.98 7.30 -6.28
CA GLN A 38 -5.82 6.50 -5.90
C GLN A 38 -5.51 6.81 -4.44
N LYS A 39 -5.22 5.77 -3.64
CA LYS A 39 -4.73 5.96 -2.28
C LYS A 39 -3.45 6.81 -2.36
N HIS A 40 -3.60 8.11 -2.14
CA HIS A 40 -2.49 9.04 -1.97
C HIS A 40 -1.56 8.57 -0.86
N ASP A 41 -2.09 7.76 0.05
CA ASP A 41 -1.45 7.22 1.24
C ASP A 41 -0.12 6.54 0.94
N ALA A 42 0.01 5.66 -0.07
CA ALA A 42 1.23 4.85 -0.21
C ALA A 42 2.47 5.69 -0.57
N ILE A 43 2.37 6.48 -1.64
CA ILE A 43 3.47 7.34 -2.12
C ILE A 43 3.74 8.48 -1.11
N TRP A 44 2.68 9.02 -0.52
CA TRP A 44 2.83 10.09 0.48
C TRP A 44 3.48 9.58 1.77
N MET A 45 3.10 8.39 2.24
CA MET A 45 3.70 7.75 3.43
C MET A 45 5.15 7.40 3.19
N GLU A 46 5.50 6.88 2.02
CA GLU A 46 6.89 6.58 1.66
C GLU A 46 7.75 7.85 1.69
N SER A 47 7.30 8.91 1.02
CA SER A 47 8.01 10.21 1.00
C SER A 47 8.06 10.88 2.37
N TYR A 48 7.02 10.71 3.19
CA TYR A 48 7.00 11.19 4.57
C TYR A 48 7.99 10.43 5.46
N ASN A 49 8.04 9.10 5.36
CA ASN A 49 8.95 8.28 6.15
C ASN A 49 10.42 8.59 5.82
N ASP A 50 10.77 8.76 4.53
CA ASP A 50 12.12 9.20 4.12
C ASP A 50 12.48 10.56 4.74
N PHE A 51 11.53 11.49 4.77
CA PHE A 51 11.70 12.78 5.45
C PHE A 51 11.93 12.61 6.95
N VAL A 52 11.12 11.79 7.64
CA VAL A 52 11.23 11.58 9.10
C VAL A 52 12.59 10.99 9.46
N ILE A 53 13.04 9.95 8.75
CA ILE A 53 14.35 9.30 9.00
C ILE A 53 15.48 10.33 8.93
N LYS A 54 15.49 11.17 7.90
CA LYS A 54 16.53 12.20 7.71
C LYS A 54 16.43 13.34 8.73
N PHE A 55 15.20 13.73 9.07
CA PHE A 55 14.97 14.78 10.06
C PHE A 55 15.39 14.32 11.46
N GLU A 56 15.08 13.06 11.83
CA GLU A 56 15.51 12.44 13.09
C GLU A 56 17.01 12.15 13.12
N SER A 57 17.67 11.93 11.97
CA SER A 57 19.13 11.85 11.88
C SER A 57 19.83 13.22 12.02
N GLY A 58 19.09 14.29 12.27
CA GLY A 58 19.62 15.62 12.53
C GLY A 58 19.79 16.51 11.29
N MET A 59 19.35 16.08 10.10
CA MET A 59 19.39 16.96 8.93
C MET A 59 18.37 18.08 9.03
N THR A 60 18.76 19.26 8.55
CA THR A 60 17.86 20.40 8.42
C THR A 60 16.91 20.21 7.25
N ILE A 61 15.78 20.91 7.29
CA ILE A 61 14.79 20.91 6.20
C ILE A 61 15.44 21.27 4.85
N MET A 62 16.38 22.21 4.85
CA MET A 62 17.00 22.70 3.62
C MET A 62 17.96 21.68 3.02
N GLU A 63 18.68 20.92 3.85
CA GLU A 63 19.52 19.80 3.40
C GLU A 63 18.67 18.69 2.78
N ILE A 64 17.56 18.32 3.42
CA ILE A 64 16.62 17.31 2.89
C ILE A 64 15.99 17.78 1.56
N VAL A 65 15.69 19.07 1.42
CA VAL A 65 15.17 19.65 0.17
C VAL A 65 16.25 19.70 -0.92
N ALA A 66 17.52 19.91 -0.56
CA ALA A 66 18.63 19.96 -1.50
C ALA A 66 18.88 18.61 -2.20
N GLU A 67 18.52 17.49 -1.57
CA GLU A 67 18.52 16.16 -2.21
C GLU A 67 17.50 16.04 -3.37
N GLY A 68 16.58 17.00 -3.52
CA GLY A 68 15.66 17.10 -4.66
C GLY A 68 14.47 16.13 -4.64
N ARG A 69 14.37 15.24 -3.64
CA ARG A 69 13.25 14.29 -3.53
C ARG A 69 11.91 14.94 -3.20
N ILE A 70 11.91 16.06 -2.48
CA ILE A 70 10.71 16.78 -2.07
C ILE A 70 10.88 18.30 -2.20
N SER A 71 9.80 19.00 -2.53
CA SER A 71 9.81 20.46 -2.56
C SER A 71 9.94 21.06 -1.14
N ARG A 72 10.45 22.30 -1.06
CA ARG A 72 10.46 23.07 0.20
C ARG A 72 9.09 23.09 0.87
N ARG A 73 8.02 23.36 0.11
CA ARG A 73 6.64 23.38 0.61
C ARG A 73 6.25 22.02 1.23
N THR A 74 6.58 20.92 0.56
CA THR A 74 6.31 19.56 1.04
C THR A 74 7.05 19.28 2.35
N ALA A 75 8.33 19.65 2.43
CA ALA A 75 9.14 19.45 3.63
C ALA A 75 8.59 20.21 4.84
N TYR A 76 8.13 21.46 4.67
CA TYR A 76 7.47 22.20 5.75
C TYR A 76 6.12 21.59 6.16
N ARG A 77 5.35 21.06 5.20
CA ARG A 77 4.11 20.33 5.52
C ARG A 77 4.40 19.07 6.34
N TYR A 78 5.44 18.32 5.98
CA TYR A 78 5.89 17.15 6.74
C TYR A 78 6.37 17.50 8.13
N LYS A 79 7.13 18.59 8.29
CA LYS A 79 7.51 19.09 9.61
C LYS A 79 6.30 19.45 10.47
N ALA A 80 5.30 20.13 9.90
CA ALA A 80 4.09 20.50 10.64
C ALA A 80 3.35 19.24 11.13
N TYR A 81 3.18 18.25 10.25
CA TYR A 81 2.56 16.97 10.60
C TYR A 81 3.36 16.20 11.66
N TYR A 82 4.69 16.12 11.53
CA TYR A 82 5.58 15.52 12.52
C TYR A 82 5.44 16.18 13.90
N ASN A 83 5.41 17.52 13.95
CA ASN A 83 5.23 18.26 15.21
C ASN A 83 3.89 17.93 15.88
N GLU A 84 2.79 17.85 15.12
CA GLU A 84 1.48 17.46 15.65
C GLU A 84 1.49 16.02 16.18
N LEU A 85 2.14 15.09 15.48
CA LEU A 85 2.31 13.72 15.98
C LEU A 85 3.13 13.67 17.26
N CYS A 86 4.19 14.46 17.39
CA CYS A 86 4.98 14.56 18.62
C CYS A 86 4.17 15.12 19.79
N LYS A 87 3.23 16.04 19.53
CA LYS A 87 2.32 16.56 20.58
C LYS A 87 1.34 15.48 21.05
N LEU A 88 0.82 14.67 20.13
CA LEU A 88 -0.13 13.59 20.45
C LEU A 88 0.51 12.41 21.21
N LYS A 89 1.83 12.25 21.11
CA LYS A 89 2.59 11.21 21.83
C LYS A 89 3.01 11.60 23.26
N LYS A 90 2.74 12.84 23.68
CA LYS A 90 2.98 13.33 25.05
C LYS A 90 1.71 13.21 25.89
#